data_AF-A0A350HCV9-F1
#
_entry.id   AF-A0A350HCV9-F1
#
_cell.length_a   1.000
_cell.length_b   1.000
_cell.length_c   1.000
_cell.angle_alpha   90.00
_cell.angle_beta   90.00
_cell.angle_gamma   90.00
#
_symmetry.space_group_name_H-M   'P 1'
#
loop_
_entity.id
_entity.type
_entity.pdbx_description
1 polymer ?
#
loop_
_entity_poly.entity_id
_entity_poly.type
_entity_poly.pdbx_seq_one_letter_code
_entity_poly.pdbx_strand_id
1 'polypeptide(L)'
;MQHNQSDFRNSIVEKINEFKRVYRSNIPCFSKSKICIKSLCMDRKSIRKYSDKQLYSATLQMAIRLESIINDENSNLYEHKGLSQFINEIKTVLKDYIELNNAIIHTGKYASRLYMNLIQEIHSAMAEKCKEIETSISQKIIKLHEIDHRETLQSLNDSLESVKQFDINLYAKLIKIMQSKRQKA
;
A
#
# COMPACT_ATOMS: atom_id res chain seq x y z
N MET A 1 7.22 -6.71 27.60
CA MET A 1 6.53 -5.75 26.72
C MET A 1 6.35 -6.40 25.36
N GLN A 2 5.12 -6.76 24.97
CA GLN A 2 4.84 -7.24 23.62
C GLN A 2 5.01 -6.06 22.66
N HIS A 3 6.00 -6.12 21.78
CA HIS A 3 6.08 -5.19 20.66
C HIS A 3 4.85 -5.45 19.79
N ASN A 4 3.87 -4.54 19.78
CA ASN A 4 2.83 -4.52 18.75
C ASN A 4 3.53 -4.32 17.40
N GLN A 5 3.74 -5.42 16.68
CA GLN A 5 4.28 -5.41 15.33
C GLN A 5 3.21 -4.84 14.40
N SER A 6 3.62 -4.02 13.42
CA SER A 6 2.69 -3.41 12.47
C SER A 6 1.94 -4.46 11.64
N ASP A 7 0.72 -4.12 11.23
CA ASP A 7 -0.10 -4.96 10.34
C ASP A 7 0.66 -5.37 9.07
N PHE A 8 1.42 -4.42 8.50
CA PHE A 8 2.28 -4.65 7.34
C PHE A 8 3.29 -5.77 7.61
N ARG A 9 4.04 -5.64 8.71
CA ARG A 9 5.06 -6.62 9.09
C ARG A 9 4.45 -8.00 9.30
N ASN A 10 3.33 -8.09 10.00
CA ASN A 10 2.67 -9.36 10.26
C ASN A 10 2.31 -10.06 8.94
N SER A 11 1.68 -9.34 8.03
CA SER A 11 1.25 -9.84 6.71
C SER A 11 2.44 -10.32 5.86
N ILE A 12 3.50 -9.51 5.77
CA ILE A 12 4.69 -9.85 4.97
C ILE A 12 5.50 -10.99 5.60
N VAL A 13 5.70 -10.97 6.91
CA VAL A 13 6.48 -12.01 7.62
C VAL A 13 5.79 -13.36 7.53
N GLU A 14 4.45 -13.40 7.58
CA GLU A 14 3.68 -14.62 7.37
C GLU A 14 3.97 -15.24 5.99
N LYS A 15 3.84 -14.45 4.92
CA LYS A 15 4.13 -14.89 3.55
C LYS A 15 5.58 -15.32 3.36
N ILE A 16 6.53 -14.56 3.90
CA ILE A 16 7.95 -14.92 3.89
C ILE A 16 8.20 -16.26 4.61
N ASN A 17 7.53 -16.51 5.73
CA ASN A 17 7.69 -17.74 6.49
C ASN A 17 7.07 -18.94 5.76
N GLU A 18 5.93 -18.75 5.11
CA GLU A 18 5.29 -19.73 4.24
C GLU A 18 6.24 -20.15 3.12
N PHE A 19 6.81 -19.18 2.39
CA PHE A 19 7.82 -19.48 1.37
C PHE A 19 9.04 -20.21 1.92
N LYS A 20 9.55 -19.82 3.08
CA LYS A 20 10.68 -20.54 3.69
C LYS A 20 10.35 -21.99 4.01
N ARG A 21 9.10 -22.30 4.38
CA ARG A 21 8.67 -23.68 4.59
C ARG A 21 8.68 -24.44 3.27
N VAL A 22 8.07 -23.88 2.22
CA VAL A 22 8.06 -24.47 0.87
C VAL A 22 9.48 -24.67 0.33
N TYR A 23 10.35 -23.67 0.48
CA TYR A 23 11.75 -23.73 0.07
C TYR A 23 12.48 -24.89 0.75
N ARG A 24 12.31 -25.05 2.07
CA ARG A 24 12.98 -26.12 2.82
C ARG A 24 12.54 -27.51 2.37
N SER A 25 11.26 -27.68 2.04
CA SER A 25 10.74 -28.94 1.52
C SER A 25 11.22 -29.26 0.10
N ASN A 26 11.74 -28.28 -0.65
CA ASN A 26 12.12 -28.40 -2.05
C ASN A 26 13.57 -27.96 -2.33
N ILE A 27 14.45 -28.01 -1.32
CA ILE A 27 15.86 -27.57 -1.41
C ILE A 27 16.59 -28.11 -2.65
N PRO A 28 16.47 -29.41 -3.03
CA PRO A 28 17.17 -29.93 -4.19
C PRO A 28 16.80 -29.20 -5.50
N CYS A 29 15.52 -28.88 -5.68
CA CYS A 29 15.02 -28.17 -6.87
C CYS A 29 15.48 -26.71 -6.90
N PHE A 30 15.44 -26.02 -5.75
CA PHE A 30 15.90 -24.64 -5.64
C PHE A 30 17.43 -24.50 -5.79
N SER A 31 18.20 -25.47 -5.29
CA SER A 31 19.66 -25.46 -5.37
C SER A 31 20.16 -25.61 -6.80
N LYS A 32 19.53 -26.49 -7.61
CA LYS A 32 19.82 -26.64 -9.04
C LYS A 32 19.60 -25.34 -9.83
N SER A 33 18.68 -24.51 -9.35
CA SER A 33 18.27 -23.26 -10.01
C SER A 33 18.93 -22.02 -9.40
N LYS A 34 20.00 -22.21 -8.60
CA LYS A 34 20.80 -21.16 -7.95
C LYS A 34 19.98 -20.21 -7.05
N ILE A 35 18.78 -20.60 -6.63
CA ILE A 35 18.00 -19.85 -5.64
C ILE A 35 18.49 -20.21 -4.25
N CYS A 36 19.01 -19.23 -3.50
CA CYS A 36 19.30 -19.42 -2.08
C CYS A 36 18.68 -18.31 -1.21
N ILE A 37 18.15 -18.67 -0.04
CA ILE A 37 17.49 -17.75 0.92
C ILE A 37 18.36 -16.53 1.26
N LYS A 38 19.69 -16.72 1.37
CA LYS A 38 20.63 -15.61 1.66
C LYS A 38 20.65 -14.59 0.53
N SER A 39 20.65 -15.05 -0.73
CA SER A 39 20.64 -14.17 -1.90
C SER A 39 19.32 -13.41 -2.09
N LEU A 40 18.23 -13.90 -1.49
CA LEU A 40 16.92 -13.27 -1.52
C LEU A 40 16.71 -12.23 -0.40
N CYS A 41 17.74 -11.91 0.39
CA CYS A 41 17.64 -11.02 1.56
C CYS A 41 16.62 -11.52 2.62
N MET A 42 16.40 -12.83 2.67
CA MET A 42 15.36 -13.44 3.51
C MET A 42 15.90 -14.13 4.76
N ASP A 43 17.14 -13.92 5.18
CA ASP A 43 17.61 -14.62 6.38
C ASP A 43 16.85 -14.12 7.63
N ARG A 44 16.62 -15.04 8.58
CA ARG A 44 15.80 -14.77 9.76
C ARG A 44 16.35 -13.64 10.63
N LYS A 45 17.68 -13.49 10.67
CA LYS A 45 18.33 -12.46 11.50
C LYS A 45 18.12 -11.07 10.89
N SER A 46 18.17 -10.95 9.56
CA SER A 46 17.95 -9.68 8.86
C SER A 46 16.51 -9.20 8.95
N ILE A 47 15.53 -10.04 8.62
CA ILE A 47 14.09 -9.65 8.64
C ILE A 47 13.64 -9.16 10.02
N ARG A 48 14.13 -9.80 11.10
CA ARG A 48 13.77 -9.40 12.46
C ARG A 48 14.26 -7.99 12.82
N LYS A 49 15.36 -7.55 12.22
CA LYS A 49 15.99 -6.25 12.49
C LYS A 49 15.54 -5.14 11.55
N TYR A 50 14.93 -5.48 10.41
CA TYR A 50 14.50 -4.49 9.42
C TYR A 50 13.47 -3.53 9.99
N SER A 51 13.53 -2.25 9.64
CA SER A 51 12.36 -1.37 9.72
C SER A 51 11.30 -1.83 8.73
N ASP A 52 10.05 -1.37 8.86
CA ASP A 52 8.99 -1.73 7.91
C ASP A 52 9.36 -1.28 6.48
N LYS A 53 10.01 -0.12 6.33
CA LYS A 53 10.52 0.37 5.05
C LYS A 53 11.60 -0.54 4.45
N GLN A 54 12.54 -0.99 5.28
CA GLN A 54 13.57 -1.96 4.85
C GLN A 54 12.93 -3.29 4.46
N LEU A 55 11.92 -3.74 5.22
CA LEU A 55 11.20 -4.97 4.94
C LEU A 55 10.39 -4.86 3.63
N TYR A 56 9.72 -3.74 3.39
CA TYR A 56 9.03 -3.44 2.12
C TYR A 56 9.99 -3.51 0.94
N SER A 57 11.11 -2.78 1.03
CA SER A 57 12.11 -2.71 -0.04
C SER A 57 12.74 -4.08 -0.33
N ALA A 58 13.14 -4.82 0.72
CA ALA A 58 13.72 -6.15 0.59
C ALA A 58 12.73 -7.16 -0.01
N THR A 59 11.46 -7.07 0.39
CA THR A 59 10.41 -7.97 -0.09
C THR A 59 10.08 -7.71 -1.56
N LEU A 60 10.05 -6.43 -1.97
CA LEU A 60 9.89 -6.06 -3.38
C LEU A 60 11.06 -6.56 -4.25
N GLN A 61 12.30 -6.34 -3.80
CA GLN A 61 13.49 -6.83 -4.50
C GLN A 61 13.52 -8.36 -4.63
N MET A 62 13.10 -9.06 -3.58
CA MET A 62 12.95 -10.51 -3.61
C MET A 62 11.93 -10.95 -4.67
N ALA A 63 10.75 -10.32 -4.71
CA ALA A 63 9.70 -10.66 -5.68
C ALA A 63 10.20 -10.47 -7.12
N ILE A 64 10.85 -9.34 -7.41
CA ILE A 64 11.45 -9.03 -8.73
C ILE A 64 12.51 -10.09 -9.10
N ARG A 65 13.37 -10.45 -8.16
CA ARG A 65 14.43 -11.44 -8.40
C ARG A 65 13.87 -12.85 -8.63
N LEU A 66 12.82 -13.25 -7.90
CA LEU A 66 12.18 -14.53 -8.12
C LEU A 66 11.47 -14.58 -9.48
N GLU A 67 10.81 -13.48 -9.86
CA GLU A 67 10.15 -13.33 -11.16
C GLU A 67 11.15 -13.43 -12.31
N SER A 68 12.32 -12.78 -12.22
CA SER A 68 13.35 -12.90 -13.25
C SER A 68 13.88 -14.34 -13.40
N ILE A 69 13.87 -15.13 -12.33
CA ILE A 69 14.36 -16.52 -12.36
C ILE A 69 13.31 -17.48 -12.93
N ILE A 70 12.02 -17.21 -12.74
CA ILE A 70 10.96 -18.01 -13.37
C ILE A 70 10.89 -17.72 -14.87
N ASN A 71 11.07 -16.45 -15.27
CA ASN A 71 10.97 -16.06 -16.67
C ASN A 71 12.22 -16.41 -17.50
N ASP A 72 13.28 -16.94 -16.88
CA ASP A 72 14.44 -17.48 -17.59
C ASP A 72 14.10 -18.88 -18.11
N GLU A 73 14.00 -19.04 -19.42
CA GLU A 73 13.68 -20.31 -20.10
C GLU A 73 14.70 -21.42 -19.80
N ASN A 74 15.91 -21.06 -19.36
CA ASN A 74 16.94 -22.02 -18.96
C ASN A 74 16.79 -22.50 -17.49
N SER A 75 15.83 -21.92 -16.76
CA SER A 75 15.54 -22.25 -15.38
C SER A 75 14.64 -23.47 -15.28
N ASN A 76 15.07 -24.48 -14.52
CA ASN A 76 14.23 -25.63 -14.16
C ASN A 76 13.00 -25.25 -13.29
N LEU A 77 12.80 -23.95 -13.00
CA LEU A 77 11.70 -23.42 -12.20
C LEU A 77 10.64 -22.68 -13.03
N TYR A 78 10.80 -22.59 -14.35
CA TYR A 78 9.82 -21.99 -15.27
C TYR A 78 8.40 -22.56 -15.05
N GLU A 79 8.29 -23.85 -14.70
CA GLU A 79 7.01 -24.54 -14.46
C GLU A 79 6.54 -24.55 -12.98
N HIS A 80 7.28 -23.92 -12.06
CA HIS A 80 7.01 -24.04 -10.63
C HIS A 80 5.82 -23.17 -10.20
N LYS A 81 4.58 -23.66 -10.42
CA LYS A 81 3.31 -22.98 -10.09
C LYS A 81 3.27 -22.35 -8.70
N GLY A 82 3.86 -23.02 -7.70
CA GLY A 82 3.89 -22.50 -6.32
C GLY A 82 4.77 -21.26 -6.13
N LEU A 83 5.77 -21.03 -6.99
CA LEU A 83 6.64 -19.85 -6.90
C LEU A 83 5.95 -18.64 -7.54
N SER A 84 5.29 -18.83 -8.68
CA SER A 84 4.45 -17.82 -9.32
C SER A 84 3.30 -17.39 -8.40
N GLN A 85 2.64 -18.35 -7.74
CA GLN A 85 1.62 -18.06 -6.73
C GLN A 85 2.20 -17.21 -5.58
N PHE A 86 3.33 -17.61 -5.01
CA PHE A 86 3.97 -16.85 -3.93
C PHE A 86 4.32 -15.41 -4.33
N ILE A 87 4.88 -15.20 -5.53
CA ILE A 87 5.19 -13.86 -6.03
C ILE A 87 3.92 -13.02 -6.15
N ASN A 88 2.85 -13.59 -6.70
CA ASN A 88 1.56 -12.92 -6.85
C ASN A 88 0.98 -12.52 -5.49
N GLU A 89 1.04 -13.42 -4.50
CA GLU A 89 0.57 -13.12 -3.14
C GLU A 89 1.38 -11.98 -2.50
N ILE A 90 2.71 -11.99 -2.63
CA ILE A 90 3.54 -10.89 -2.11
C ILE A 90 3.27 -9.58 -2.83
N LYS A 91 3.18 -9.58 -4.16
CA LYS A 91 2.87 -8.39 -4.94
C LYS A 91 1.50 -7.82 -4.56
N THR A 92 0.53 -8.70 -4.30
CA THR A 92 -0.80 -8.31 -3.82
C THR A 92 -0.70 -7.60 -2.48
N VAL A 93 -0.01 -8.20 -1.50
CA VAL A 93 0.19 -7.54 -0.20
C VAL A 93 0.93 -6.21 -0.37
N LEU A 94 2.01 -6.15 -1.16
CA LEU A 94 2.77 -4.91 -1.35
C LEU A 94 1.94 -3.80 -2.02
N LYS A 95 1.04 -4.15 -2.93
CA LYS A 95 0.16 -3.19 -3.63
C LYS A 95 -0.78 -2.44 -2.68
N ASP A 96 -1.16 -3.06 -1.56
CA ASP A 96 -2.06 -2.46 -0.57
C ASP A 96 -1.34 -1.44 0.34
N TYR A 97 -0.02 -1.29 0.19
CA TYR A 97 0.78 -0.40 1.01
C TYR A 97 1.61 0.57 0.16
N ILE A 98 1.84 1.77 0.69
CA ILE A 98 2.74 2.76 0.11
C ILE A 98 3.69 3.30 1.18
N GLU A 99 4.82 3.83 0.72
CA GLU A 99 5.68 4.65 1.56
C GLU A 99 5.19 6.10 1.54
N LEU A 100 4.84 6.63 2.71
CA LEU A 100 4.47 8.03 2.88
C LEU A 100 5.12 8.56 4.16
N ASN A 101 5.83 9.69 4.07
CA ASN A 101 6.52 10.32 5.21
C ASN A 101 7.39 9.35 6.03
N ASN A 102 8.17 8.51 5.33
CA ASN A 102 9.07 7.51 5.93
C ASN A 102 8.35 6.42 6.76
N ALA A 103 7.05 6.22 6.53
CA ALA A 103 6.25 5.15 7.11
C ALA A 103 5.61 4.30 6.00
N ILE A 104 5.40 3.01 6.27
CA ILE A 104 4.63 2.12 5.39
C ILE A 104 3.18 2.15 5.87
N ILE A 105 2.29 2.61 5.00
CA ILE A 105 0.87 2.79 5.31
C ILE A 105 0.01 1.91 4.42
N HIS A 106 -1.05 1.34 4.98
CA HIS A 106 -2.06 0.64 4.19
C HIS A 106 -2.94 1.68 3.50
N THR A 107 -2.98 1.66 2.17
CA THR A 107 -3.65 2.66 1.33
C THR A 107 -5.13 2.75 1.64
N GLY A 108 -5.86 1.63 1.56
CA GLY A 108 -7.29 1.56 1.86
C GLY A 108 -7.65 2.01 3.28
N LYS A 109 -6.97 1.48 4.31
CA LYS A 109 -7.25 1.87 5.72
C LYS A 109 -7.01 3.36 5.95
N TYR A 110 -5.92 3.91 5.41
CA TYR A 110 -5.59 5.33 5.57
C TYR A 110 -6.53 6.24 4.78
N ALA A 111 -6.87 5.86 3.54
CA ALA A 111 -7.84 6.57 2.71
C ALA A 111 -9.22 6.62 3.36
N SER A 112 -9.73 5.50 3.88
CA SER A 112 -11.02 5.45 4.59
C SER A 112 -11.03 6.34 5.83
N ARG A 113 -9.93 6.38 6.60
CA ARG A 113 -9.83 7.28 7.76
C ARG A 113 -9.82 8.75 7.33
N LEU A 114 -9.09 9.09 6.27
CA LEU A 114 -9.09 10.44 5.73
C LEU A 114 -10.47 10.85 5.22
N TYR A 115 -11.16 9.95 4.53
CA TYR A 115 -12.51 10.15 4.03
C TYR A 115 -13.51 10.45 5.16
N MET A 116 -13.55 9.61 6.20
CA MET A 116 -14.45 9.85 7.33
C MET A 116 -14.18 11.20 8.01
N ASN A 117 -12.90 11.55 8.19
CA ASN A 117 -12.52 12.85 8.74
C ASN A 117 -12.93 14.02 7.82
N LEU A 118 -12.82 13.85 6.50
CA LEU A 118 -13.23 14.84 5.51
C LEU A 118 -14.74 15.09 5.59
N ILE A 119 -15.55 14.03 5.61
CA ILE A 119 -17.01 14.14 5.71
C ILE A 119 -17.42 14.89 7.00
N GLN A 120 -16.78 14.56 8.14
CA GLN A 120 -17.05 15.26 9.39
C GLN A 120 -16.70 16.75 9.32
N GLU A 121 -15.52 17.09 8.81
CA GLU A 121 -15.11 18.49 8.70
C GLU A 121 -15.95 19.27 7.68
N ILE A 122 -16.39 18.64 6.59
CA ILE A 122 -17.31 19.25 5.62
C ILE A 122 -18.62 19.61 6.31
N HIS A 123 -19.18 18.71 7.13
CA HIS A 123 -20.36 19.01 7.93
C HIS A 123 -20.14 20.18 8.90
N SER A 124 -19.00 20.21 9.61
CA SER A 124 -18.64 21.32 10.50
C SER A 124 -18.46 22.65 9.74
N ALA A 125 -17.83 22.62 8.56
CA ALA A 125 -17.64 23.81 7.73
C ALA A 125 -18.97 24.41 7.27
N MET A 126 -19.98 23.58 6.97
CA MET A 126 -21.32 24.03 6.63
C MET A 126 -22.03 24.72 7.81
N ALA A 127 -21.78 24.27 9.05
CA ALA A 127 -22.40 24.84 10.24
C ALA A 127 -21.71 26.13 10.72
N GLU A 128 -20.37 26.14 10.77
CA GLU A 128 -19.59 27.17 11.47
C GLU A 128 -18.91 28.18 10.52
N LYS A 129 -18.83 27.88 9.22
CA LYS A 129 -18.16 28.72 8.19
C LYS A 129 -16.74 29.18 8.59
N CYS A 130 -15.97 28.28 9.20
CA CYS A 130 -14.61 28.55 9.66
C CYS A 130 -13.55 28.28 8.58
N LYS A 131 -12.70 29.27 8.29
CA LYS A 131 -11.61 29.17 7.29
C LYS A 131 -10.55 28.12 7.64
N GLU A 132 -10.32 27.85 8.92
CA GLU A 132 -9.35 26.85 9.36
C GLU A 132 -9.82 25.44 8.97
N ILE A 133 -11.13 25.18 9.11
CA ILE A 133 -11.75 23.92 8.70
C ILE A 133 -11.65 23.76 7.17
N GLU A 134 -11.95 24.81 6.39
CA GLU A 134 -11.78 24.78 4.93
C GLU A 134 -10.33 24.45 4.52
N THR A 135 -9.34 25.00 5.24
CA THR A 135 -7.92 24.75 4.99
C THR A 135 -7.54 23.31 5.33
N SER A 136 -8.04 22.77 6.46
CA SER A 136 -7.85 21.37 6.86
C SER A 136 -8.41 20.40 5.82
N ILE A 137 -9.65 20.64 5.35
CA ILE A 137 -10.30 19.84 4.31
C ILE A 137 -9.44 19.83 3.04
N SER A 138 -9.00 21.01 2.60
CA SER A 138 -8.17 21.18 1.41
C SER A 138 -6.88 20.34 1.49
N GLN A 139 -6.18 20.39 2.62
CA GLN A 139 -4.96 19.61 2.84
C GLN A 139 -5.23 18.10 2.85
N LYS A 140 -6.36 17.65 3.40
CA LYS A 140 -6.73 16.23 3.42
C LYS A 140 -7.11 15.70 2.04
N ILE A 141 -7.79 16.51 1.21
CA ILE A 141 -8.04 16.16 -0.20
C ILE A 141 -6.72 15.99 -0.95
N ILE A 142 -5.76 16.90 -0.74
CA ILE A 142 -4.42 16.82 -1.34
C ILE A 142 -3.70 15.52 -0.95
N LYS A 143 -3.77 15.13 0.33
CA LYS A 143 -3.22 13.86 0.83
C LYS A 143 -3.94 12.64 0.25
N LEU A 144 -5.26 12.71 0.09
CA LEU A 144 -6.02 11.61 -0.50
C LEU A 144 -5.60 11.34 -1.95
N HIS A 145 -5.31 12.40 -2.71
CA HIS A 145 -4.72 12.29 -4.04
C HIS A 145 -3.31 11.71 -4.05
N GLU A 146 -2.48 11.96 -3.03
CA GLU A 146 -1.13 11.39 -2.93
C GLU A 146 -1.14 9.88 -2.71
N ILE A 147 -2.21 9.34 -2.12
CA ILE A 147 -2.40 7.91 -1.92
C ILE A 147 -2.92 7.22 -3.20
N ASP A 148 -3.50 7.99 -4.14
CA ASP A 148 -4.13 7.51 -5.38
C ASP A 148 -5.18 6.39 -5.17
N HIS A 149 -5.93 6.46 -4.06
CA HIS A 149 -6.99 5.49 -3.79
C HIS A 149 -8.29 5.89 -4.52
N ARG A 150 -8.42 5.45 -5.78
CA ARG A 150 -9.48 5.86 -6.72
C ARG A 150 -10.90 5.69 -6.17
N GLU A 151 -11.18 4.57 -5.51
CA GLU A 151 -12.52 4.29 -4.96
C GLU A 151 -12.92 5.35 -3.93
N THR A 152 -12.00 5.73 -3.03
CA THR A 152 -12.28 6.74 -2.01
C THR A 152 -12.38 8.15 -2.60
N LEU A 153 -11.56 8.46 -3.62
CA LEU A 153 -11.68 9.73 -4.35
C LEU A 153 -13.03 9.84 -5.04
N GLN A 154 -13.55 8.74 -5.60
CA GLN A 154 -14.88 8.70 -6.20
C GLN A 154 -15.97 8.87 -5.15
N SER A 155 -15.94 8.11 -4.04
CA SER A 155 -16.90 8.27 -2.94
C SER A 155 -16.93 9.68 -2.37
N LEU A 156 -15.76 10.33 -2.26
CA LEU A 156 -15.68 11.73 -1.84
C LEU A 156 -16.34 12.66 -2.85
N ASN A 157 -16.07 12.49 -4.14
CA ASN A 157 -16.69 13.29 -5.19
C ASN A 157 -18.22 13.18 -5.16
N ASP A 158 -18.75 11.96 -5.01
CA ASP A 158 -20.19 11.72 -4.92
C ASP A 158 -20.79 12.36 -3.66
N SER A 159 -20.06 12.31 -2.54
CA SER A 159 -20.49 12.97 -1.29
C SER A 159 -20.48 14.48 -1.40
N LEU A 160 -19.53 15.07 -2.13
CA LEU A 160 -19.46 16.52 -2.34
C LEU A 160 -20.64 17.05 -3.15
N GLU A 161 -21.23 16.25 -4.05
CA GLU A 161 -22.46 16.67 -4.76
C GLU A 161 -23.62 16.96 -3.81
N SER A 162 -23.69 16.30 -2.64
CA SER A 162 -24.71 16.63 -1.64
C SER A 162 -24.50 18.04 -1.05
N VAL A 163 -23.24 18.49 -0.90
CA VAL A 163 -22.89 19.83 -0.39
C VAL A 163 -23.39 20.94 -1.31
N LYS A 164 -23.42 20.69 -2.64
CA LYS A 164 -23.87 21.66 -3.65
C LYS A 164 -25.26 22.23 -3.37
N GLN A 165 -26.15 21.42 -2.80
CA GLN A 165 -27.52 21.82 -2.46
C GLN A 165 -27.58 22.74 -1.24
N PHE A 166 -26.60 22.64 -0.32
CA PHE A 166 -26.57 23.37 0.94
C PHE A 166 -25.66 24.60 0.90
N ASP A 167 -24.48 24.51 0.28
CA ASP A 167 -23.52 25.61 0.14
C ASP A 167 -22.75 25.49 -1.19
N ILE A 168 -23.23 26.21 -2.20
CA ILE A 168 -22.66 26.19 -3.55
C ILE A 168 -21.24 26.78 -3.61
N ASN A 169 -20.92 27.72 -2.72
CA ASN A 169 -19.61 28.37 -2.69
C ASN A 169 -18.56 27.42 -2.10
N LEU A 170 -18.90 26.74 -1.00
CA LEU A 170 -18.06 25.71 -0.41
C LEU A 170 -17.85 24.55 -1.41
N TYR A 171 -18.93 24.08 -2.03
CA TYR A 171 -18.86 23.06 -3.08
C TYR A 171 -17.89 23.44 -4.21
N ALA A 172 -18.02 24.65 -4.78
CA ALA A 172 -17.18 25.11 -5.88
C ALA A 172 -15.68 25.13 -5.51
N LYS A 173 -15.35 25.54 -4.27
CA LYS A 173 -13.96 25.50 -3.76
C LYS A 173 -13.44 24.07 -3.66
N LEU A 174 -14.21 23.17 -3.02
CA LEU A 174 -13.78 21.80 -2.75
C LEU A 174 -13.62 20.98 -4.04
N ILE A 175 -14.56 21.11 -4.99
CA ILE A 175 -14.46 20.46 -6.29
C ILE A 175 -13.27 20.97 -7.08
N LYS A 176 -12.98 22.27 -7.05
CA LYS A 176 -11.79 22.81 -7.71
C LYS A 176 -10.51 22.15 -7.19
N ILE A 177 -10.39 21.95 -5.88
CA ILE A 177 -9.23 21.29 -5.27
C ILE A 177 -9.18 19.82 -5.69
N MET A 178 -10.32 19.12 -5.62
CA MET A 178 -10.47 17.73 -6.02
C MET A 178 -10.13 17.50 -7.51
N GLN A 179 -10.39 18.47 -8.38
CA GLN A 179 -10.07 18.38 -9.80
C GLN A 179 -8.63 18.85 -10.14
N SER A 180 -8.03 19.72 -9.32
CA SER A 180 -6.73 20.35 -9.60
C SER A 180 -5.55 19.38 -9.74
N LYS A 181 -5.59 18.21 -9.08
CA LYS A 181 -4.55 17.17 -9.23
C LYS A 181 -4.80 16.18 -10.38
N ARG A 182 -6.00 16.12 -10.96
CA ARG A 182 -6.28 15.29 -12.16
C ARG A 182 -5.54 15.80 -13.41
N GLN A 183 -5.13 17.07 -13.44
CA GLN A 183 -4.49 17.70 -14.60
C GLN A 183 -2.96 17.62 -14.62
N LYS A 184 -2.33 16.99 -13.62
CA LYS A 184 -0.86 16.85 -13.53
C LYS A 184 -0.36 15.39 -13.61
N ALA A 185 -1.23 14.46 -14.00
CA ALA A 185 -0.90 13.04 -14.22
C ALA A 185 -0.85 12.74 -15.72
#